data_AF-A0A370PJV1-F1
#
_entry.id   AF-A0A370PJV1-F1
#
_cell.length_a   1.000
_cell.length_b   1.000
_cell.length_c   1.000
_cell.angle_alpha   90.00
_cell.angle_beta   90.00
_cell.angle_gamma   90.00
#
_symmetry.space_group_name_H-M   'P 1'
#
loop_
_entity.id
_entity.type
_entity.pdbx_description
1 polymer ?
#
loop_
_entity_poly.entity_id
_entity_poly.type
_entity_poly.pdbx_seq_one_letter_code
_entity_poly.pdbx_strand_id
1 'polypeptide(L)'
;MVFSLTNVNIFAPQEEYDDEGENTTEKAGLLRSESYQPPFENPRRRLNYCASVLLFSNICLATLLFVAVHLLQKQYSLLTGPDPPYSPLREDGVIKYINMKYEPDPEFQSPIVPGKEDPWTSWALALENDNGFKIANETAKKHGLPKSVELYRDPGYLIYGLGVYHQLHCLNRLRKSFYPDIFYPNMSTEQIEIHKSSYKHAANTISYTTNSYSDHCFDAIRQAILCHGDISLIYWWDPNYTYIDDDGIERYTEDYLKKSPRERQVGLHASWSSEVQCRDMDAINSWVKERMVDPDKYGGREVD
;
A
#
# COMPACT_ATOMS: atom_id res chain seq x y z
N MET A 1 -35.73 -6.83 1.85
CA MET A 1 -36.83 -7.64 1.31
C MET A 1 -36.68 -9.04 1.88
N VAL A 2 -37.62 -9.44 2.75
CA VAL A 2 -37.70 -10.76 3.39
C VAL A 2 -38.81 -11.51 2.65
N PHE A 3 -38.54 -12.73 2.17
CA PHE A 3 -39.61 -13.60 1.68
C PHE A 3 -39.77 -14.82 2.57
N SER A 4 -41.03 -14.97 2.98
CA SER A 4 -41.56 -15.84 4.02
C SER A 4 -41.94 -17.20 3.46
N LEU A 5 -41.81 -18.21 4.33
CA LEU A 5 -42.36 -19.55 4.20
C LEU A 5 -43.89 -19.51 4.18
N THR A 6 -44.51 -20.41 3.41
CA THR A 6 -45.93 -20.79 3.59
C THR A 6 -46.04 -22.31 3.71
N ASN A 7 -46.54 -22.74 4.87
CA ASN A 7 -47.11 -24.04 5.15
C ASN A 7 -48.54 -24.08 4.61
N VAL A 8 -48.97 -25.24 4.09
CA VAL A 8 -50.39 -25.54 3.85
C VAL A 8 -50.71 -26.87 4.51
N ASN A 9 -51.69 -26.84 5.41
CA ASN A 9 -52.31 -28.01 6.02
C ASN A 9 -53.78 -27.63 6.26
N ILE A 10 -54.73 -28.27 5.57
CA ILE A 10 -56.17 -28.18 5.90
C ILE A 10 -56.84 -29.54 5.67
N PHE A 11 -57.57 -29.93 6.71
CA PHE A 11 -58.45 -31.08 6.93
C PHE A 11 -59.58 -31.28 5.90
N ALA A 12 -60.08 -32.53 5.82
CA ALA A 12 -61.50 -32.81 5.59
C ALA A 12 -61.96 -34.05 6.43
N PRO A 13 -63.22 -34.12 6.91
CA PRO A 13 -63.69 -35.10 7.88
C PRO A 13 -64.57 -36.23 7.30
N GLN A 14 -64.94 -37.14 8.21
CA GLN A 14 -65.64 -38.43 8.07
C GLN A 14 -67.04 -38.40 7.42
N GLU A 15 -67.41 -39.54 6.82
CA GLU A 15 -68.81 -39.99 6.69
C GLU A 15 -68.94 -41.46 7.14
N GLU A 16 -70.17 -41.80 7.48
CA GLU A 16 -70.63 -42.79 8.44
C GLU A 16 -71.10 -44.11 7.79
N TYR A 17 -71.44 -45.05 8.67
CA TYR A 17 -71.77 -46.47 8.55
C TYR A 17 -73.01 -46.78 7.68
N ASP A 18 -73.07 -47.97 7.06
CA ASP A 18 -74.26 -48.83 7.12
C ASP A 18 -73.94 -50.31 6.80
N ASP A 19 -74.64 -51.16 7.56
CA ASP A 19 -74.57 -52.62 7.72
C ASP A 19 -75.50 -53.31 6.72
N GLU A 20 -75.10 -54.45 6.17
CA GLU A 20 -76.01 -55.57 5.87
C GLU A 20 -75.22 -56.83 5.52
N GLY A 21 -75.47 -57.89 6.28
CA GLY A 21 -74.79 -59.18 6.16
C GLY A 21 -75.37 -60.10 5.08
N GLU A 22 -74.56 -61.04 4.62
CA GLU A 22 -75.09 -62.32 4.14
C GLU A 22 -74.05 -63.43 4.32
N ASN A 23 -74.57 -64.58 4.75
CA ASN A 23 -73.85 -65.72 5.30
C ASN A 23 -73.90 -66.86 4.26
N THR A 24 -72.79 -67.29 3.66
CA THR A 24 -72.72 -68.62 3.00
C THR A 24 -71.31 -69.22 2.90
N THR A 25 -71.14 -70.33 3.64
CA THR A 25 -70.52 -71.62 3.26
C THR A 25 -69.10 -71.72 2.70
N GLU A 26 -68.22 -72.24 3.57
CA GLU A 26 -67.27 -73.36 3.40
C GLU A 26 -66.56 -73.66 2.05
N LYS A 27 -65.22 -73.70 2.19
CA LYS A 27 -64.21 -74.58 1.56
C LYS A 27 -63.60 -74.14 0.22
N ALA A 28 -62.33 -73.70 0.28
CA ALA A 28 -61.19 -74.48 -0.19
C ALA A 28 -59.84 -73.74 0.01
N GLY A 29 -58.88 -74.41 0.63
CA GLY A 29 -57.47 -74.48 0.22
C GLY A 29 -56.62 -73.21 0.01
N LEU A 30 -55.50 -73.17 0.75
CA LEU A 30 -54.26 -72.43 0.48
C LEU A 30 -54.32 -70.90 0.60
N LEU A 31 -53.71 -70.38 1.68
CA LEU A 31 -52.50 -69.56 1.63
C LEU A 31 -52.00 -69.36 3.07
N ARG A 32 -50.80 -69.89 3.34
CA ARG A 32 -50.06 -69.62 4.57
C ARG A 32 -49.79 -68.12 4.60
N SER A 33 -50.35 -67.38 5.55
CA SER A 33 -49.98 -65.97 5.75
C SER A 33 -48.56 -65.93 6.32
N GLU A 34 -47.57 -65.87 5.44
CA GLU A 34 -46.25 -65.40 5.83
C GLU A 34 -46.41 -63.94 6.22
N SER A 35 -46.40 -63.66 7.53
CA SER A 35 -46.44 -62.31 8.04
C SER A 35 -45.20 -61.58 7.52
N TYR A 36 -45.38 -60.64 6.61
CA TYR A 36 -44.33 -59.71 6.22
C TYR A 36 -43.99 -58.85 7.45
N GLN A 37 -42.93 -59.25 8.17
CA GLN A 37 -42.33 -58.44 9.22
C GLN A 37 -41.43 -57.42 8.50
N PRO A 38 -41.73 -56.10 8.52
CA PRO A 38 -40.79 -55.14 8.01
C PRO A 38 -39.49 -55.27 8.82
N PRO A 39 -38.31 -55.22 8.18
CA PRO A 39 -37.06 -55.35 8.93
C PRO A 39 -37.00 -54.23 9.96
N PHE A 40 -36.96 -54.60 11.25
CA PHE A 40 -36.66 -53.69 12.35
C PHE A 40 -35.21 -53.21 12.17
N GLU A 41 -35.02 -52.16 11.37
CA GLU A 41 -33.74 -51.47 11.34
C GLU A 41 -33.54 -50.76 12.67
N ASN A 42 -32.50 -51.17 13.37
CA ASN A 42 -32.18 -50.73 14.72
C ASN A 42 -32.00 -49.18 14.73
N PRO A 43 -32.83 -48.39 15.44
CA PRO A 43 -32.81 -46.92 15.37
C PRO A 43 -31.46 -46.32 15.78
N ARG A 44 -30.70 -47.00 16.65
CA ARG A 44 -29.31 -46.65 17.00
C ARG A 44 -28.35 -46.75 15.81
N ARG A 45 -28.56 -47.69 14.89
CA ARG A 45 -27.72 -47.88 13.70
C ARG A 45 -27.95 -46.76 12.67
N ARG A 46 -29.21 -46.34 12.50
CA ARG A 46 -29.56 -45.17 11.66
C ARG A 46 -28.99 -43.87 12.23
N LEU A 47 -29.12 -43.66 13.54
CA LEU A 47 -28.55 -42.47 14.22
C LEU A 47 -27.03 -42.40 14.08
N ASN A 48 -26.32 -43.52 14.29
CA ASN A 48 -24.86 -43.57 14.14
C ASN A 48 -24.40 -43.35 12.69
N TYR A 49 -25.19 -43.81 11.71
CA TYR A 49 -24.92 -43.57 10.29
C TYR A 49 -25.12 -42.09 9.93
N CYS A 50 -26.24 -41.48 10.34
CA CYS A 50 -26.48 -40.06 10.15
C CYS A 50 -25.42 -39.19 10.83
N ALA A 51 -25.03 -39.53 12.06
CA ALA A 51 -23.95 -38.85 12.77
C ALA A 51 -22.60 -38.97 12.04
N SER A 52 -22.27 -40.15 11.51
CA SER A 52 -21.06 -40.37 10.71
C SER A 52 -21.07 -39.57 9.41
N VAL A 53 -22.20 -39.52 8.71
CA VAL A 53 -22.36 -38.74 7.47
C VAL A 53 -22.26 -37.23 7.75
N LEU A 54 -22.88 -36.75 8.83
CA LEU A 54 -22.77 -35.35 9.25
C LEU A 54 -21.34 -35.00 9.66
N LEU A 55 -20.65 -35.87 10.40
CA LEU A 55 -19.25 -35.67 10.78
C LEU A 55 -18.35 -35.60 9.54
N PHE A 56 -18.50 -36.54 8.61
CA PHE A 56 -17.74 -36.56 7.35
C PHE A 56 -18.03 -35.29 6.52
N SER A 57 -19.29 -34.91 6.39
CA SER A 57 -19.68 -33.67 5.69
C SER A 57 -19.08 -32.43 6.34
N ASN A 58 -19.10 -32.32 7.67
CA ASN A 58 -18.46 -31.21 8.39
C ASN A 58 -16.94 -31.19 8.21
N ILE A 59 -16.29 -32.36 8.23
CA ILE A 59 -14.85 -32.47 7.95
C ILE A 59 -14.56 -32.01 6.52
N CYS A 60 -15.32 -32.46 5.52
CA CYS A 60 -15.16 -32.02 4.13
C CYS A 60 -15.40 -30.51 3.97
N LEU A 61 -16.41 -29.95 4.63
CA LEU A 61 -16.67 -28.50 4.58
C LEU A 61 -15.54 -27.72 5.27
N ALA A 62 -15.03 -28.20 6.41
CA ALA A 62 -13.93 -27.56 7.11
C ALA A 62 -12.62 -27.62 6.29
N THR A 63 -12.33 -28.73 5.63
CA THR A 63 -11.15 -28.84 4.76
C THR A 63 -11.28 -27.96 3.52
N LEU A 64 -12.45 -27.91 2.88
CA LEU A 64 -12.71 -27.00 1.77
C LEU A 64 -12.58 -25.53 2.19
N LEU A 65 -13.09 -25.17 3.36
CA LEU A 65 -12.94 -23.82 3.91
C LEU A 65 -11.48 -23.49 4.19
N PHE A 66 -10.73 -24.40 4.80
CA PHE A 66 -9.30 -24.22 5.06
C PHE A 66 -8.51 -24.02 3.76
N VAL A 67 -8.75 -24.86 2.74
CA VAL A 67 -8.12 -24.74 1.42
C VAL A 67 -8.50 -23.41 0.77
N ALA A 68 -9.78 -23.02 0.83
CA ALA A 68 -10.23 -21.74 0.28
C ALA A 68 -9.54 -20.55 0.96
N VAL A 69 -9.46 -20.54 2.30
CA VAL A 69 -8.75 -19.48 3.06
C VAL A 69 -7.28 -19.45 2.69
N HIS A 70 -6.62 -20.61 2.61
CA HIS A 70 -5.20 -20.68 2.24
C HIS A 70 -4.95 -20.18 0.81
N LEU A 71 -5.81 -20.53 -0.14
CA LEU A 71 -5.70 -20.05 -1.52
C LEU A 71 -5.93 -18.53 -1.60
N LEU A 72 -6.91 -18.01 -0.86
CA LEU A 72 -7.17 -16.58 -0.78
C LEU A 72 -6.00 -15.82 -0.14
N GLN A 73 -5.42 -16.33 0.95
CA GLN A 73 -4.24 -15.74 1.59
C GLN A 73 -3.04 -15.73 0.64
N LYS A 74 -2.79 -16.84 -0.08
CA LYS A 74 -1.71 -16.92 -1.06
C LYS A 74 -1.93 -15.95 -2.23
N GLN A 75 -3.15 -15.87 -2.74
CA GLN A 75 -3.49 -14.93 -3.80
C GLN A 75 -3.29 -13.49 -3.33
N TYR A 76 -3.76 -13.17 -2.12
CA TYR A 76 -3.57 -11.87 -1.50
C TYR A 76 -2.08 -11.53 -1.37
N SER A 77 -1.25 -12.42 -0.82
CA SER A 77 0.19 -12.18 -0.66
C SER A 77 0.92 -11.96 -1.99
N LEU A 78 0.50 -12.67 -3.06
CA LEU A 78 1.07 -12.47 -4.39
C LEU A 78 0.71 -11.11 -5.00
N LEU A 79 -0.48 -10.58 -4.67
CA LEU A 79 -0.96 -9.29 -5.15
C LEU A 79 -0.39 -8.11 -4.34
N THR A 80 -0.24 -8.27 -3.02
CA THR A 80 0.17 -7.17 -2.13
C THR A 80 1.65 -7.16 -1.76
N GLY A 81 2.35 -8.27 -2.00
CA GLY A 81 3.74 -8.43 -1.57
C GLY A 81 3.88 -8.63 -0.05
N PRO A 82 5.08 -8.42 0.51
CA PRO A 82 5.30 -8.46 1.96
C PRO A 82 4.51 -7.36 2.67
N ASP A 83 4.27 -7.51 3.97
CA ASP A 83 3.57 -6.48 4.75
C ASP A 83 4.29 -5.12 4.61
N PRO A 84 3.56 -4.05 4.24
CA PRO A 84 4.18 -2.74 4.04
C PRO A 84 4.62 -2.15 5.39
N PRO A 85 5.66 -1.32 5.40
CA PRO A 85 6.08 -0.60 6.59
C PRO A 85 4.96 0.30 7.11
N TYR A 86 5.04 0.65 8.40
CA TYR A 86 4.05 1.51 9.04
C TYR A 86 3.95 2.87 8.33
N SER A 87 2.71 3.32 8.13
CA SER A 87 2.41 4.68 7.68
C SER A 87 1.11 5.13 8.35
N PRO A 88 1.06 6.34 8.94
CA PRO A 88 -0.14 6.86 9.58
C PRO A 88 -1.30 7.01 8.57
N LEU A 89 -1.00 7.27 7.30
CA LEU A 89 -2.01 7.36 6.25
C LEU A 89 -2.73 6.02 6.02
N ARG A 90 -2.02 4.90 6.23
CA ARG A 90 -2.60 3.56 6.14
C ARG A 90 -3.44 3.24 7.37
N GLU A 91 -2.95 3.60 8.56
CA GLU A 91 -3.70 3.42 9.83
C GLU A 91 -5.00 4.23 9.83
N ASP A 92 -4.96 5.46 9.36
CA ASP A 92 -6.13 6.36 9.27
C ASP A 92 -7.08 6.02 8.10
N GLY A 93 -6.71 5.04 7.25
CA GLY A 93 -7.56 4.57 6.15
C GLY A 93 -7.77 5.61 5.03
N VAL A 94 -6.84 6.55 4.85
CA VAL A 94 -6.97 7.62 3.84
C VAL A 94 -6.42 7.24 2.46
N ILE A 95 -5.71 6.11 2.35
CA ILE A 95 -5.15 5.62 1.08
C ILE A 95 -6.26 5.18 0.13
N LYS A 96 -6.31 5.81 -1.06
CA LYS A 96 -7.21 5.47 -2.15
C LYS A 96 -6.41 5.34 -3.44
N TYR A 97 -6.74 4.33 -4.24
CA TYR A 97 -6.11 4.10 -5.53
C TYR A 97 -6.99 4.68 -6.64
N ILE A 98 -6.36 5.43 -7.54
CA ILE A 98 -6.99 5.99 -8.74
C ILE A 98 -6.15 5.61 -9.96
N ASN A 99 -6.82 5.36 -11.08
CA ASN A 99 -6.13 5.18 -12.35
C ASN A 99 -5.91 6.54 -12.99
N MET A 100 -4.66 6.84 -13.33
CA MET A 100 -4.28 8.05 -14.03
C MET A 100 -3.51 7.71 -15.29
N LYS A 101 -3.69 8.52 -16.34
CA LYS A 101 -2.90 8.50 -17.55
C LYS A 101 -1.94 9.69 -17.48
N TYR A 102 -0.65 9.45 -17.74
CA TYR A 102 0.30 10.55 -17.84
C TYR A 102 0.09 11.30 -19.14
N GLU A 103 -0.11 12.60 -19.03
CA GLU A 103 -0.23 13.52 -20.15
C GLU A 103 0.72 14.68 -19.90
N PRO A 104 1.44 15.18 -20.93
CA PRO A 104 2.28 16.36 -20.77
C PRO A 104 1.48 17.51 -20.16
N ASP A 105 1.98 18.07 -19.07
CA ASP A 105 1.34 19.18 -18.39
C ASP A 105 2.04 20.50 -18.77
N PRO A 106 1.43 21.35 -19.62
CA PRO A 106 2.06 22.58 -20.10
C PRO A 106 2.43 23.53 -18.97
N GLU A 107 1.74 23.48 -17.83
CA GLU A 107 2.04 24.34 -16.69
C GLU A 107 3.40 23.99 -16.07
N PHE A 108 3.69 22.70 -15.90
CA PHE A 108 4.95 22.23 -15.34
C PHE A 108 6.08 22.12 -16.38
N GLN A 109 5.76 22.25 -17.66
CA GLN A 109 6.70 22.27 -18.79
C GLN A 109 7.00 23.68 -19.32
N SER A 110 6.35 24.71 -18.77
CA SER A 110 6.54 26.09 -19.20
C SER A 110 7.89 26.64 -18.73
N PRO A 111 8.56 27.48 -19.54
CA PRO A 111 9.75 28.20 -19.11
C PRO A 111 9.47 29.05 -17.87
N ILE A 112 10.50 29.21 -17.04
CA ILE A 112 10.42 30.01 -15.83
C ILE A 112 10.39 31.49 -16.21
N VAL A 113 9.33 32.18 -15.81
CA VAL A 113 9.15 33.61 -16.09
C VAL A 113 9.42 34.41 -14.81
N PRO A 114 10.47 35.27 -14.79
CA PRO A 114 10.72 36.14 -13.65
C PRO A 114 9.50 36.98 -13.28
N GLY A 115 9.14 36.99 -11.99
CA GLY A 115 7.98 37.74 -11.49
C GLY A 115 6.63 37.02 -11.59
N LYS A 116 6.57 35.83 -12.23
CA LYS A 116 5.40 34.94 -12.16
C LYS A 116 5.61 33.91 -11.04
N GLU A 117 4.52 33.53 -10.37
CA GLU A 117 4.56 32.40 -9.43
C GLU A 117 4.96 31.12 -10.17
N ASP A 118 5.92 30.40 -9.59
CA ASP A 118 6.42 29.14 -10.11
C ASP A 118 5.44 28.03 -9.72
N PRO A 119 4.82 27.30 -10.67
CA PRO A 119 3.82 26.27 -10.34
C PRO A 119 4.38 25.14 -9.47
N TRP A 120 5.70 24.94 -9.52
CA TRP A 120 6.44 24.02 -8.65
C TRP A 120 6.57 24.49 -7.19
N THR A 121 6.10 25.70 -6.86
CA THR A 121 6.12 26.27 -5.50
C THR A 121 4.79 26.18 -4.76
N SER A 122 3.77 25.60 -5.40
CA SER A 122 2.47 25.33 -4.77
C SER A 122 2.55 24.32 -3.61
N TRP A 123 1.50 24.28 -2.79
CA TRP A 123 1.40 23.50 -1.53
C TRP A 123 1.76 22.01 -1.65
N ALA A 124 1.63 21.42 -2.84
CA ALA A 124 1.95 20.01 -3.08
C ALA A 124 3.42 19.76 -3.47
N LEU A 125 4.19 20.81 -3.81
CA LEU A 125 5.47 20.64 -4.51
C LEU A 125 6.68 21.34 -3.88
N ALA A 126 6.52 22.34 -3.00
CA ALA A 126 7.69 22.95 -2.33
C ALA A 126 7.37 23.86 -1.14
N LEU A 127 6.96 23.31 0.00
CA LEU A 127 7.41 23.95 1.24
C LEU A 127 8.83 23.46 1.54
N GLU A 128 9.68 24.34 2.05
CA GLU A 128 11.10 24.06 2.36
C GLU A 128 11.29 22.97 3.42
N ASN A 129 10.20 22.48 4.01
CA ASN A 129 10.15 21.56 5.14
C ASN A 129 9.54 20.18 4.81
N ASP A 130 9.50 19.77 3.53
CA ASP A 130 9.00 18.46 3.09
C ASP A 130 7.58 18.12 3.57
N ASN A 131 6.76 19.14 3.83
CA ASN A 131 5.42 18.99 4.42
C ASN A 131 5.43 18.15 5.72
N GLY A 132 6.43 18.39 6.59
CA GLY A 132 6.56 17.71 7.87
C GLY A 132 5.30 17.81 8.73
N PHE A 133 4.95 16.70 9.38
CA PHE A 133 3.83 16.54 10.28
C PHE A 133 4.28 15.89 11.59
N LYS A 134 3.43 15.99 12.61
CA LYS A 134 3.75 15.52 13.97
C LYS A 134 3.26 14.10 14.23
N ILE A 135 4.10 13.28 14.86
CA ILE A 135 3.74 11.96 15.40
C ILE A 135 4.06 11.96 16.90
N ALA A 136 3.16 11.43 17.73
CA ALA A 136 3.43 11.31 19.17
C ALA A 136 4.61 10.36 19.42
N ASN A 137 5.46 10.69 20.38
CA ASN A 137 6.65 9.89 20.71
C ASN A 137 6.29 8.43 21.06
N GLU A 138 5.20 8.22 21.79
CA GLU A 138 4.73 6.86 22.14
C GLU A 138 4.27 6.06 20.91
N THR A 139 3.63 6.71 19.94
CA THR A 139 3.28 6.07 18.66
C THR A 139 4.53 5.69 17.89
N ALA A 140 5.53 6.58 17.81
CA ALA A 140 6.78 6.28 17.14
C ALA A 140 7.51 5.09 17.78
N LYS A 141 7.57 5.02 19.11
CA LYS A 141 8.13 3.86 19.85
C LYS A 141 7.33 2.57 19.59
N LYS A 142 6.01 2.63 19.68
CA LYS A 142 5.11 1.47 19.46
C LYS A 142 5.34 0.81 18.10
N HIS A 143 5.59 1.63 17.07
CA HIS A 143 5.78 1.17 15.71
C HIS A 143 7.26 1.01 15.30
N GLY A 144 8.20 1.18 16.24
CA GLY A 144 9.63 1.03 15.98
C GLY A 144 10.18 2.02 14.94
N LEU A 145 9.63 3.23 14.87
CA LEU A 145 10.02 4.21 13.88
C LEU A 145 11.45 4.73 14.12
N PRO A 146 12.18 5.14 13.07
CA PRO A 146 13.48 5.79 13.22
C PRO A 146 13.41 6.98 14.17
N LYS A 147 14.49 7.21 14.94
CA LYS A 147 14.59 8.39 15.80
C LYS A 147 14.41 9.65 14.96
N SER A 148 13.60 10.57 15.48
CA SER A 148 13.51 11.92 14.93
C SER A 148 13.52 12.97 16.03
N VAL A 149 13.73 14.22 15.63
CA VAL A 149 13.76 15.35 16.56
C VAL A 149 12.37 15.67 17.08
N GLU A 150 12.34 15.95 18.38
CA GLU A 150 11.18 16.46 19.07
C GLU A 150 10.90 17.92 18.67
N LEU A 151 9.64 18.22 18.39
CA LEU A 151 9.20 19.56 18.02
C LEU A 151 9.34 20.50 19.23
N TYR A 152 10.19 21.53 19.11
CA TYR A 152 10.47 22.42 20.26
C TYR A 152 9.24 23.19 20.78
N ARG A 153 8.21 23.38 19.94
CA ARG A 153 6.93 24.03 20.32
C ARG A 153 5.85 23.05 20.75
N ASP A 154 6.03 21.76 20.48
CA ASP A 154 5.07 20.70 20.79
C ASP A 154 5.81 19.52 21.45
N PRO A 155 6.31 19.66 22.70
CA PRO A 155 6.97 18.57 23.41
C PRO A 155 6.10 17.31 23.48
N GLY A 156 6.71 16.14 23.38
CA GLY A 156 6.04 14.84 23.27
C GLY A 156 5.70 14.45 21.82
N TYR A 157 5.90 15.34 20.85
CA TYR A 157 5.73 15.04 19.43
C TYR A 157 7.03 15.13 18.66
N LEU A 158 7.26 14.17 17.78
CA LEU A 158 8.37 14.10 16.85
C LEU A 158 7.93 14.58 15.47
N ILE A 159 8.86 15.14 14.70
CA ILE A 159 8.61 15.53 13.30
C ILE A 159 8.91 14.37 12.35
N TYR A 160 7.97 14.06 11.46
CA TYR A 160 8.16 13.14 10.34
C TYR A 160 7.59 13.77 9.07
N GLY A 161 7.98 13.27 7.90
CA GLY A 161 7.43 13.69 6.61
C GLY A 161 7.11 12.47 5.76
N LEU A 162 6.54 12.68 4.57
CA LEU A 162 6.30 11.59 3.62
C LEU A 162 7.35 11.60 2.52
N GLY A 163 7.76 10.40 2.09
CA GLY A 163 8.68 10.21 0.97
C GLY A 163 8.26 10.97 -0.29
N VAL A 164 6.96 10.99 -0.62
CA VAL A 164 6.42 11.70 -1.79
C VAL A 164 6.78 13.18 -1.77
N TYR A 165 6.65 13.86 -0.64
CA TYR A 165 6.93 15.30 -0.54
C TYR A 165 8.43 15.57 -0.55
N HIS A 166 9.22 14.72 0.09
CA HIS A 166 10.68 14.83 0.04
C HIS A 166 11.24 14.60 -1.36
N GLN A 167 10.69 13.64 -2.11
CA GLN A 167 11.03 13.38 -3.50
C GLN A 167 10.70 14.58 -4.39
N LEU A 168 9.52 15.19 -4.21
CA LEU A 168 9.12 16.40 -4.96
C LEU A 168 10.00 17.60 -4.59
N HIS A 169 10.32 17.78 -3.32
CA HIS A 169 11.24 18.81 -2.86
C HIS A 169 12.62 18.66 -3.49
N CYS A 170 13.19 17.45 -3.48
CA CYS A 170 14.47 17.13 -4.12
C CYS A 170 14.42 17.34 -5.63
N LEU A 171 13.34 16.89 -6.30
CA LEU A 171 13.14 17.11 -7.73
C LEU A 171 13.09 18.60 -8.07
N ASN A 172 12.41 19.41 -7.24
CA ASN A 172 12.36 20.85 -7.44
C ASN A 172 13.71 21.52 -7.18
N ARG A 173 14.46 21.12 -6.15
CA ARG A 173 15.85 21.60 -5.95
C ARG A 173 16.73 21.28 -7.14
N LEU A 174 16.63 20.05 -7.66
CA LEU A 174 17.35 19.64 -8.86
C LEU A 174 16.95 20.49 -10.06
N ARG A 175 15.65 20.70 -10.30
CA ARG A 175 15.17 21.58 -11.38
C ARG A 175 15.73 22.99 -11.25
N LYS A 176 15.69 23.59 -10.05
CA LYS A 176 16.21 24.95 -9.80
C LYS A 176 17.71 25.08 -10.07
N SER A 177 18.50 24.00 -9.93
CA SER A 177 19.94 24.04 -10.23
C SER A 177 20.25 24.22 -11.72
N PHE A 178 19.30 23.92 -12.61
CA PHE A 178 19.40 24.20 -14.05
C PHE A 178 19.11 25.67 -14.41
N TYR A 179 18.61 26.47 -13.45
CA TYR A 179 18.27 27.88 -13.64
C TYR A 179 18.91 28.78 -12.56
N PRO A 180 20.25 28.75 -12.40
CA PRO A 180 20.91 29.43 -11.29
C PRO A 180 20.76 30.94 -11.34
N ASP A 181 20.74 31.53 -12.55
CA ASP A 181 20.59 32.98 -12.73
C ASP A 181 19.21 33.49 -12.28
N ILE A 182 18.19 32.61 -12.24
CA ILE A 182 16.83 32.95 -11.83
C ILE A 182 16.64 32.72 -10.32
N PHE A 183 17.08 31.57 -9.80
CA PHE A 183 16.83 31.18 -8.41
C PHE A 183 17.92 31.58 -7.41
N TYR A 184 19.14 31.81 -7.89
CA TYR A 184 20.29 32.14 -7.06
C TYR A 184 21.04 33.39 -7.57
N PRO A 185 20.34 34.49 -7.94
CA PRO A 185 20.97 35.66 -8.57
C PRO A 185 21.98 36.38 -7.67
N ASN A 186 21.89 36.18 -6.35
CA ASN A 186 22.73 36.86 -5.35
C ASN A 186 23.71 35.90 -4.64
N MET A 187 23.83 34.65 -5.07
CA MET A 187 24.79 33.70 -4.49
C MET A 187 26.14 33.82 -5.19
N SER A 188 27.24 33.72 -4.43
CA SER A 188 28.58 33.66 -5.01
C SER A 188 28.75 32.41 -5.88
N THR A 189 29.69 32.42 -6.82
CA THR A 189 30.00 31.24 -7.66
C THR A 189 30.24 29.98 -6.82
N GLU A 190 30.91 30.11 -5.67
CA GLU A 190 31.16 29.03 -4.72
C GLU A 190 29.87 28.51 -4.06
N GLN A 191 28.95 29.41 -3.70
CA GLN A 191 27.63 29.05 -3.14
C GLN A 191 26.71 28.41 -4.20
N ILE A 192 26.85 28.81 -5.46
CA ILE A 192 26.16 28.20 -6.60
C ILE A 192 26.74 26.81 -6.88
N GLU A 193 28.05 26.59 -6.72
CA GLU A 193 28.69 25.27 -6.90
C GLU A 193 28.18 24.22 -5.92
N ILE A 194 27.85 24.61 -4.67
CA ILE A 194 27.20 23.72 -3.68
C ILE A 194 25.83 23.22 -4.18
N HIS A 195 25.09 24.04 -4.94
CA HIS A 195 23.81 23.66 -5.54
C HIS A 195 23.94 22.99 -6.92
N LYS A 196 25.11 23.05 -7.57
CA LYS A 196 25.41 22.49 -8.91
C LYS A 196 26.03 21.09 -8.86
N SER A 197 25.81 20.29 -7.82
CA SER A 197 26.60 19.07 -7.54
C SER A 197 26.59 17.95 -8.60
N SER A 198 26.11 18.12 -9.84
CA SER A 198 26.23 17.09 -10.89
C SER A 198 26.30 17.55 -12.36
N TYR A 199 26.50 18.83 -12.71
CA TYR A 199 26.56 19.20 -14.13
C TYR A 199 27.67 20.19 -14.49
N LYS A 200 28.81 19.63 -14.90
CA LYS A 200 29.89 20.36 -15.60
C LYS A 200 29.66 20.23 -17.11
N HIS A 201 28.75 21.01 -17.68
CA HIS A 201 28.73 21.24 -19.12
C HIS A 201 28.38 22.69 -19.44
N ALA A 202 29.33 23.30 -20.16
CA ALA A 202 29.20 24.43 -21.06
C ALA A 202 28.44 25.66 -20.54
N ALA A 203 29.10 26.42 -19.66
CA ALA A 203 28.99 27.87 -19.70
C ALA A 203 29.54 28.34 -21.05
N ASN A 204 28.68 28.43 -22.07
CA ASN A 204 28.74 29.41 -23.15
C ASN A 204 27.51 29.18 -24.04
N THR A 205 26.53 30.09 -23.90
CA THR A 205 25.27 30.18 -24.66
C THR A 205 24.08 29.41 -24.07
N ILE A 206 23.62 29.79 -22.86
CA ILE A 206 22.26 29.44 -22.43
C ILE A 206 21.31 30.43 -23.11
N SER A 207 20.75 30.02 -24.25
CA SER A 207 19.60 30.70 -24.83
C SER A 207 18.42 30.47 -23.90
N TYR A 208 17.75 31.55 -23.48
CA TYR A 208 16.52 31.55 -22.67
C TYR A 208 15.32 30.80 -23.32
N THR A 209 15.55 30.06 -24.41
CA THR A 209 14.53 29.47 -25.29
C THR A 209 14.70 27.96 -25.54
N THR A 210 15.72 27.28 -24.99
CA THR A 210 16.06 25.89 -25.36
C THR A 210 16.17 24.90 -24.18
N ASN A 211 15.26 24.95 -23.20
CA ASN A 211 15.18 23.96 -22.11
C ASN A 211 13.90 23.09 -22.12
N SER A 212 13.11 23.08 -23.20
CA SER A 212 11.86 22.27 -23.23
C SER A 212 12.10 20.76 -23.05
N TYR A 213 13.31 20.28 -23.33
CA TYR A 213 13.68 18.88 -23.08
C TYR A 213 13.92 18.57 -21.59
N SER A 214 14.46 19.48 -20.78
CA SER A 214 14.60 19.22 -19.34
C SER A 214 13.25 19.32 -18.63
N ASP A 215 12.40 20.27 -19.04
CA ASP A 215 11.14 20.53 -18.34
C ASP A 215 10.13 19.39 -18.52
N HIS A 216 10.07 18.74 -19.69
CA HIS A 216 9.24 17.53 -19.84
C HIS A 216 9.75 16.34 -19.00
N CYS A 217 11.06 16.20 -18.83
CA CYS A 217 11.64 15.16 -17.96
C CYS A 217 11.23 15.41 -16.51
N PHE A 218 11.35 16.66 -16.05
CA PHE A 218 10.91 17.04 -14.72
C PHE A 218 9.43 16.76 -14.52
N ASP A 219 8.57 17.16 -15.47
CA ASP A 219 7.14 16.88 -15.41
C ASP A 219 6.85 15.36 -15.40
N ALA A 220 7.51 14.57 -16.26
CA ALA A 220 7.34 13.12 -16.30
C ALA A 220 7.72 12.46 -14.96
N ILE A 221 8.83 12.86 -14.34
CA ILE A 221 9.27 12.35 -13.03
C ILE A 221 8.31 12.81 -11.93
N ARG A 222 7.85 14.08 -11.96
CA ARG A 222 6.85 14.62 -11.03
C ARG A 222 5.55 13.82 -11.07
N GLN A 223 5.05 13.52 -12.27
CA GLN A 223 3.86 12.69 -12.45
C GLN A 223 4.07 11.27 -11.90
N ALA A 224 5.24 10.67 -12.12
CA ALA A 224 5.58 9.36 -11.55
C ALA A 224 5.61 9.38 -10.01
N ILE A 225 6.21 10.40 -9.39
CA ILE A 225 6.24 10.56 -7.93
C ILE A 225 4.82 10.71 -7.38
N LEU A 226 3.99 11.57 -7.98
CA LEU A 226 2.61 11.79 -7.55
C LEU A 226 1.72 10.55 -7.72
N CYS A 227 1.91 9.80 -8.82
CA CYS A 227 1.12 8.61 -9.08
C CYS A 227 1.45 7.45 -8.14
N HIS A 228 2.72 7.30 -7.77
CA HIS A 228 3.14 6.24 -6.85
C HIS A 228 2.97 6.62 -5.39
N GLY A 229 3.07 7.92 -5.06
CA GLY A 229 2.79 8.46 -3.74
C GLY A 229 3.51 7.71 -2.64
N ASP A 230 4.83 7.88 -2.52
CA ASP A 230 5.60 7.25 -1.45
C ASP A 230 5.13 7.73 -0.07
N ILE A 231 4.40 6.85 0.63
CA ILE A 231 3.85 7.09 1.97
C ILE A 231 4.78 6.61 3.10
N SER A 232 6.00 6.19 2.77
CA SER A 232 7.02 5.92 3.79
C SER A 232 7.41 7.21 4.52
N LEU A 233 7.92 7.05 5.73
CA LEU A 233 8.27 8.19 6.57
C LEU A 233 9.67 8.67 6.27
N ILE A 234 9.87 9.97 6.17
CA ILE A 234 11.19 10.60 6.33
C ILE A 234 11.31 11.18 7.74
N TYR A 235 12.53 11.33 8.23
CA TYR A 235 12.79 11.77 9.60
C TYR A 235 13.99 12.72 9.64
N TRP A 236 14.05 13.57 10.67
CA TRP A 236 15.18 14.46 10.91
C TRP A 236 15.95 13.98 12.12
N TRP A 237 17.19 13.55 11.91
CA TRP A 237 18.11 13.11 12.96
C TRP A 237 19.55 13.30 12.51
N ASP A 238 20.39 13.88 13.35
CA ASP A 238 21.85 13.91 13.12
C ASP A 238 22.47 12.66 13.75
N PRO A 239 23.13 11.77 12.97
CA PRO A 239 23.82 10.60 13.51
C PRO A 239 24.87 10.94 14.57
N ASN A 240 25.45 12.15 14.57
CA ASN A 240 26.42 12.59 15.58
C ASN A 240 25.79 12.91 16.94
N TYR A 241 24.45 12.88 17.04
CA TYR A 241 23.77 13.07 18.32
C TYR A 241 23.83 11.83 19.20
N THR A 242 24.09 10.65 18.62
CA THR A 242 24.24 9.40 19.35
C THR A 242 25.57 8.71 19.07
N TYR A 243 25.96 7.83 19.98
CA TYR A 243 27.06 6.89 19.81
C TYR A 243 26.70 5.59 20.52
N ILE A 244 27.34 4.49 20.11
CA ILE A 244 27.24 3.20 20.81
C ILE A 244 28.40 3.12 21.80
N ASP A 245 28.10 2.87 23.08
CA ASP A 245 29.11 2.68 24.12
C ASP A 245 29.72 1.26 24.07
N ASP A 246 30.71 1.00 24.92
CA ASP A 246 31.42 -0.30 24.99
C ASP A 246 30.48 -1.47 25.36
N ASP A 247 29.33 -1.18 25.98
CA ASP A 247 28.30 -2.15 26.35
C ASP A 247 27.30 -2.40 25.21
N GLY A 248 27.47 -1.75 24.05
CA GLY A 248 26.55 -1.85 22.92
C GLY A 248 25.27 -1.02 23.08
N ILE A 249 25.22 -0.11 24.05
CA ILE A 249 24.05 0.72 24.34
C ILE A 249 24.19 2.06 23.62
N GLU A 250 23.12 2.47 22.94
CA GLU A 250 23.08 3.79 22.33
C GLU A 250 22.92 4.90 23.39
N ARG A 251 23.85 5.85 23.40
CA ARG A 251 23.89 7.01 24.29
C ARG A 251 23.85 8.31 23.50
N TYR A 252 23.38 9.38 24.12
CA TYR A 252 23.47 10.73 23.56
C TYR A 252 24.85 11.34 23.80
N THR A 253 25.35 12.08 22.81
CA THR A 253 26.61 12.83 22.94
C THR A 253 26.45 14.01 23.90
N GLU A 254 27.56 14.44 24.52
CA GLU A 254 27.56 15.66 25.36
C GLU A 254 27.11 16.90 24.59
N ASP A 255 27.47 17.01 23.31
CA ASP A 255 27.04 18.12 22.46
C ASP A 255 25.52 18.16 22.34
N TYR A 256 24.87 17.03 22.06
CA TYR A 256 23.41 16.93 22.03
C TYR A 256 22.77 17.36 23.35
N LEU A 257 23.32 16.91 24.47
CA LEU A 257 22.81 17.23 25.81
C LEU A 257 22.92 18.72 26.14
N LYS A 258 23.93 19.42 25.62
CA LYS A 258 24.14 20.87 25.81
C LYS A 258 23.23 21.74 24.93
N LYS A 259 22.75 21.23 23.78
CA LYS A 259 21.85 21.97 22.89
C LYS A 259 20.44 22.10 23.48
N SER A 260 19.84 23.28 23.30
CA SER A 260 18.42 23.52 23.55
C SER A 260 17.54 22.76 22.54
N PRO A 261 16.24 22.52 22.83
CA PRO A 261 15.32 21.87 21.89
C PRO A 261 15.27 22.56 20.52
N ARG A 262 15.34 23.90 20.48
CA ARG A 262 15.39 24.65 19.22
C ARG A 262 16.68 24.39 18.44
N GLU A 263 17.83 24.40 19.12
CA GLU A 263 19.14 24.15 18.49
C GLU A 263 19.27 22.72 17.97
N ARG A 264 18.60 21.74 18.59
CA ARG A 264 18.53 20.36 18.08
C ARG A 264 17.75 20.24 16.79
N GLN A 265 16.82 21.16 16.50
CA GLN A 265 15.97 21.09 15.30
C GLN A 265 16.51 21.91 14.13
N VAL A 266 17.20 23.02 14.40
CA VAL A 266 17.70 23.93 13.36
C VAL A 266 18.89 23.31 12.62
N GLY A 267 18.86 23.37 11.28
CA GLY A 267 19.99 22.93 10.44
C GLY A 267 20.03 21.42 10.16
N LEU A 268 19.04 20.66 10.62
CA LEU A 268 18.91 19.25 10.28
C LEU A 268 18.45 19.06 8.83
N HIS A 269 18.95 17.98 8.23
CA HIS A 269 18.51 17.52 6.93
C HIS A 269 17.56 16.34 7.10
N ALA A 270 16.61 16.22 6.18
CA ALA A 270 15.75 15.05 6.13
C ALA A 270 16.60 13.82 5.78
N SER A 271 16.44 12.75 6.54
CA SER A 271 16.94 11.42 6.22
C SER A 271 15.86 10.64 5.50
N TRP A 272 16.25 10.03 4.39
CA TRP A 272 15.43 9.13 3.57
C TRP A 272 15.72 7.65 3.84
N SER A 273 16.57 7.34 4.84
CA SER A 273 16.97 5.96 5.18
C SER A 273 15.89 5.23 5.98
N SER A 274 14.72 5.06 5.38
CA SER A 274 13.57 4.41 5.99
C SER A 274 13.24 3.08 5.30
N GLU A 275 12.55 2.21 6.01
CA GLU A 275 12.00 1.00 5.42
C GLU A 275 10.90 1.35 4.42
N VAL A 276 10.98 0.77 3.22
CA VAL A 276 10.10 1.05 2.08
C VAL A 276 9.65 -0.24 1.42
N GLN A 277 8.45 -0.26 0.85
CA GLN A 277 7.96 -1.38 0.06
C GLN A 277 8.27 -1.14 -1.43
N CYS A 278 9.34 -1.74 -1.93
CA CYS A 278 9.80 -1.57 -3.31
C CYS A 278 9.34 -2.69 -4.25
N ARG A 279 9.54 -2.48 -5.55
CA ARG A 279 9.50 -3.55 -6.56
C ARG A 279 10.87 -4.22 -6.65
N ASP A 280 10.88 -5.51 -6.95
CA ASP A 280 12.11 -6.27 -7.19
C ASP A 280 12.73 -5.85 -8.53
N MET A 281 13.73 -4.98 -8.47
CA MET A 281 14.42 -4.47 -9.66
C MET A 281 15.27 -5.53 -10.34
N ASP A 282 15.79 -6.54 -9.63
CA ASP A 282 16.57 -7.62 -10.24
C ASP A 282 15.67 -8.52 -11.09
N ALA A 283 14.47 -8.84 -10.59
CA ALA A 283 13.46 -9.56 -11.36
C ALA A 283 13.01 -8.76 -12.60
N ILE A 284 12.74 -7.45 -12.44
CA ILE A 284 12.36 -6.58 -13.57
C ILE A 284 13.48 -6.51 -14.61
N ASN A 285 14.71 -6.24 -14.18
CA ASN A 285 15.86 -6.11 -15.08
C ASN A 285 16.14 -7.42 -15.82
N SER A 286 16.02 -8.56 -15.14
CA SER A 286 16.15 -9.88 -15.76
C SER A 286 15.10 -10.09 -16.86
N TRP A 287 13.84 -9.75 -16.57
CA TRP A 287 12.75 -9.86 -17.55
C TRP A 287 12.96 -8.95 -18.76
N VAL A 288 13.42 -7.71 -18.54
CA VAL A 288 13.72 -6.74 -19.60
C VAL A 288 14.86 -7.25 -20.47
N LYS A 289 15.95 -7.72 -19.86
CA LYS A 289 17.15 -8.17 -20.57
C LYS A 289 16.87 -9.26 -21.61
N GLU A 290 15.97 -10.19 -21.30
CA GLU A 290 15.53 -11.24 -22.23
C GLU A 290 14.73 -10.72 -23.44
N ARG A 291 14.25 -9.48 -23.37
CA ARG A 291 13.31 -8.87 -24.34
C ARG A 291 13.82 -7.53 -24.87
N MET A 292 15.07 -7.18 -24.60
CA MET A 292 15.65 -5.94 -25.08
C MET A 292 15.64 -5.92 -26.60
N VAL A 293 15.16 -4.80 -27.14
CA VAL A 293 15.29 -4.51 -28.57
C VAL A 293 16.76 -4.21 -28.84
N ASP A 294 17.29 -4.81 -29.90
CA ASP A 294 18.64 -4.52 -30.38
C ASP A 294 18.73 -3.05 -30.81
N PRO A 295 19.48 -2.21 -30.09
CA PRO A 295 19.55 -0.77 -30.39
C PRO A 295 20.26 -0.51 -31.72
N ASP A 296 21.21 -1.36 -32.11
CA ASP A 296 21.95 -1.23 -33.37
C ASP A 296 21.05 -1.58 -34.58
N LYS A 297 20.05 -2.43 -34.36
CA LYS A 297 19.09 -2.84 -35.40
C LYS A 297 17.87 -1.93 -35.54
N TYR A 298 17.44 -1.25 -34.47
CA TYR A 298 16.14 -0.57 -34.44
C TYR A 298 16.17 0.89 -33.98
N GLY A 299 17.36 1.52 -33.85
CA GLY A 299 17.47 2.97 -33.85
C GLY A 299 18.00 3.59 -32.56
N GLY A 300 19.31 3.55 -32.38
CA GLY A 300 20.00 4.72 -31.81
C GLY A 300 19.83 5.89 -32.79
N ARG A 301 19.49 7.08 -32.29
CA ARG A 301 19.53 8.30 -33.12
C ARG A 301 20.88 8.35 -33.83
N GLU A 302 20.89 8.55 -35.14
CA GLU A 302 22.10 8.99 -35.83
C GLU A 302 22.58 10.26 -35.10
N VAL A 303 23.79 10.18 -34.57
CA VAL A 303 24.38 11.25 -33.78
C VAL A 303 24.72 12.38 -34.75
N ASP A 304 23.98 13.49 -34.70
CA ASP A 304 24.44 14.80 -35.22
C ASP A 304 25.30 15.50 -34.16
#